data_AF-A0A0B8ZHR8-F1
#
_entry.id   AF-A0A0B8ZHR8-F1
#
_cell.length_a   1.000
_cell.length_b   1.000
_cell.length_c   1.000
_cell.angle_alpha   90.00
_cell.angle_beta   90.00
_cell.angle_gamma   90.00
#
_symmetry.space_group_name_H-M   'P 1'
#
loop_
_entity.id
_entity.type
_entity.pdbx_description
1 polymer ?
#
loop_
_entity_poly.entity_id
_entity_poly.type
_entity_poly.pdbx_seq_one_letter_code
_entity_poly.pdbx_strand_id
1 'polypeptide(L)'
;MSLLLALAAVAASPVSAKPAAALSPGEVVAASPAPDWQAISPDDLLVMDLAPASNGRPRRVVIQLMPEPFSQGWVGNVRKLAAAHWWDGLTVYRVQDNWVSQWGDADGEDKAKAKLLPAGIEQVPQERYVVRPEGPERSATHEELDTWLATIEGTHAAWHALARKGSKVKDSDPYADETFFYRGWPVAASQAGPSAWPVHCYGSIGVARDMPPDTGTGAELYVAIGHAPRQLDRNLAVVGRVIEGMQFMSSLPRGPAPMGVYADPAERTPIVSVRPASEVADLPVYEFLSTESASFRSYAEASANHREPFYVQPAGGVDICNLKVPVRRRK
;
A
#
# COMPACT_ATOMS: atom_id res chain seq x y z
N MET A 1 53.59 58.83 38.19
CA MET A 1 53.23 57.48 38.68
C MET A 1 51.87 57.16 38.08
N SER A 2 51.85 56.67 36.83
CA SER A 2 50.61 56.44 36.06
C SER A 2 50.41 54.94 35.91
N LEU A 3 49.39 54.41 36.57
CA LEU A 3 48.99 53.00 36.51
C LEU A 3 48.10 52.82 35.26
N LEU A 4 48.59 52.06 34.27
CA LEU A 4 47.79 51.57 33.15
C LEU A 4 47.00 50.33 33.61
N LEU A 5 45.68 50.44 33.72
CA LEU A 5 44.77 49.30 33.88
C LEU A 5 44.63 48.59 32.52
N ALA A 6 45.10 47.34 32.44
CA ALA A 6 44.81 46.46 31.31
C ALA A 6 43.44 45.79 31.51
N LEU A 7 42.46 46.16 30.69
CA LEU A 7 41.18 45.46 30.59
C LEU A 7 41.39 44.14 29.82
N ALA A 8 41.32 43.01 30.52
CA ALA A 8 41.29 41.69 29.88
C ALA A 8 39.89 41.43 29.32
N ALA A 9 39.75 41.50 27.99
CA ALA A 9 38.53 41.08 27.30
C ALA A 9 38.44 39.54 27.33
N VAL A 10 37.49 39.00 28.09
CA VAL A 10 37.15 37.58 28.07
C VAL A 10 36.40 37.30 26.76
N ALA A 11 37.09 36.70 25.79
CA ALA A 11 36.46 36.21 24.57
C ALA A 11 35.57 35.03 24.92
N ALA A 12 34.24 35.23 24.90
CA ALA A 12 33.28 34.14 24.98
C ALA A 12 33.34 33.34 23.67
N SER A 13 33.92 32.14 23.72
CA SER A 13 33.88 31.21 22.59
C SER A 13 32.42 30.88 22.26
N PRO A 14 32.02 30.89 20.97
CA PRO A 14 30.68 30.48 20.59
C PRO A 14 30.50 29.01 20.98
N VAL A 15 29.51 28.73 21.82
CA VAL A 15 29.06 27.36 22.10
C VAL A 15 28.52 26.82 20.79
N SER A 16 29.26 25.92 20.13
CA SER A 16 28.73 25.13 19.02
C SER A 16 27.49 24.41 19.52
N ALA A 17 26.31 24.83 19.06
CA ALA A 17 25.08 24.11 19.30
C ALA A 17 25.29 22.67 18.80
N LYS A 18 25.12 21.69 19.70
CA LYS A 18 25.11 20.29 19.32
C LYS A 18 24.08 20.14 18.18
N PRO A 19 24.44 19.56 17.02
CA PRO A 19 23.48 19.32 15.96
C PRO A 19 22.26 18.61 16.55
N ALA A 20 21.07 19.10 16.27
CA ALA A 20 19.84 18.44 16.70
C ALA A 20 19.90 16.98 16.25
N ALA A 21 19.54 16.06 17.15
CA ALA A 21 19.50 14.65 16.81
C ALA A 21 18.56 14.45 15.60
N ALA A 22 18.99 13.66 14.62
CA ALA A 22 18.14 13.33 13.49
C ALA A 22 16.91 12.56 14.00
N LEU A 23 15.72 12.95 13.54
CA LEU A 23 14.46 12.31 13.92
C LEU A 23 14.38 10.90 13.32
N SER A 24 13.87 9.96 14.10
CA SER A 24 13.44 8.65 13.60
C SER A 24 12.26 8.79 12.64
N PRO A 25 11.98 7.78 11.78
CA PRO A 25 10.83 7.82 10.88
C PRO A 25 9.51 8.06 11.62
N GLY A 26 9.33 7.41 12.78
CA GLY A 26 8.13 7.58 13.60
C GLY A 26 7.98 8.99 14.18
N GLU A 27 9.08 9.60 14.61
CA GLU A 27 9.09 10.99 15.10
C GLU A 27 8.79 11.99 13.98
N VAL A 28 9.31 11.77 12.77
CA VAL A 28 8.96 12.60 11.60
C VAL A 28 7.46 12.56 11.37
N VAL A 29 6.86 11.37 11.30
CA VAL A 29 5.41 11.20 11.09
C VAL A 29 4.59 11.84 12.21
N ALA A 30 5.02 11.70 13.47
CA ALA A 30 4.35 12.29 14.61
C ALA A 30 4.40 13.83 14.60
N ALA A 31 5.47 14.41 14.05
CA ALA A 31 5.67 15.84 13.94
C ALA A 31 5.06 16.46 12.66
N SER A 32 4.63 15.65 11.69
CA SER A 32 4.06 16.12 10.42
C SER A 32 2.85 17.06 10.64
N PRO A 33 2.85 18.27 10.07
CA PRO A 33 1.80 19.26 10.27
C PRO A 33 0.50 18.83 9.59
N ALA A 34 -0.65 19.30 10.09
CA ALA A 34 -1.96 18.92 9.58
C ALA A 34 -2.15 19.05 8.05
N PRO A 35 -1.65 20.09 7.35
CA PRO A 35 -1.77 20.21 5.89
C PRO A 35 -1.07 19.11 5.08
N ASP A 36 -0.10 18.39 5.68
CA ASP A 36 0.59 17.29 5.00
C ASP A 36 -0.22 16.00 5.00
N TRP A 37 -1.33 15.96 5.74
CA TRP A 37 -2.23 14.81 5.80
C TRP A 37 -3.42 15.01 4.85
N GLN A 38 -3.64 14.02 3.98
CA GLN A 38 -4.75 14.02 3.04
C GLN A 38 -5.83 13.04 3.49
N ALA A 39 -7.08 13.49 3.50
CA ALA A 39 -8.22 12.63 3.82
C ALA A 39 -8.41 11.56 2.75
N ILE A 40 -8.76 10.35 3.19
CA ILE A 40 -9.20 9.26 2.32
C ILE A 40 -10.71 9.36 2.18
N SER A 41 -11.21 9.39 0.96
CA SER A 41 -12.65 9.41 0.70
C SER A 41 -13.32 8.19 1.32
N PRO A 42 -14.42 8.33 2.07
CA PRO A 42 -15.22 7.18 2.51
C PRO A 42 -15.70 6.32 1.35
N ASP A 43 -15.93 6.92 0.18
CA ASP A 43 -16.29 6.15 -1.01
C ASP A 43 -15.19 5.17 -1.39
N ASP A 44 -13.93 5.42 -1.07
CA ASP A 44 -12.82 4.50 -1.35
C ASP A 44 -12.58 3.49 -0.24
N LEU A 45 -13.46 3.38 0.75
CA LEU A 45 -13.28 2.50 1.90
C LEU A 45 -14.28 1.34 1.92
N LEU A 46 -13.75 0.14 2.15
CA LEU A 46 -14.52 -1.03 2.58
C LEU A 46 -14.14 -1.39 4.02
N VAL A 47 -15.13 -1.87 4.77
CA VAL A 47 -14.96 -2.35 6.14
C VAL A 47 -15.33 -3.82 6.16
N MET A 48 -14.38 -4.66 6.54
CA MET A 48 -14.56 -6.09 6.73
C MET A 48 -14.53 -6.40 8.23
N ASP A 49 -15.59 -7.00 8.73
CA ASP A 49 -15.63 -7.56 10.09
C ASP A 49 -15.51 -9.08 9.98
N LEU A 50 -14.42 -9.61 10.56
CA LEU A 50 -14.25 -11.04 10.75
C LEU A 50 -14.93 -11.48 12.03
N ALA A 51 -15.21 -12.78 12.17
CA ALA A 51 -15.68 -13.35 13.43
C ALA A 51 -14.76 -12.89 14.59
N PRO A 52 -15.26 -12.64 15.81
CA PRO A 52 -14.40 -12.21 16.92
C PRO A 52 -13.22 -13.17 17.17
N ALA A 53 -12.14 -12.65 17.74
CA ALA A 53 -11.07 -13.51 18.25
C ALA A 53 -11.60 -14.37 19.42
N SER A 54 -10.90 -15.45 19.76
CA SER A 54 -11.28 -16.35 20.86
C SER A 54 -11.47 -15.65 22.22
N ASN A 55 -10.80 -14.51 22.42
CA ASN A 55 -10.94 -13.66 23.60
C ASN A 55 -12.04 -12.58 23.47
N GLY A 56 -12.93 -12.70 22.49
CA GLY A 56 -14.06 -11.80 22.26
C GLY A 56 -13.69 -10.47 21.60
N ARG A 57 -12.41 -10.20 21.31
CA ARG A 57 -12.02 -8.94 20.65
C ARG A 57 -12.58 -8.87 19.22
N PRO A 58 -13.19 -7.74 18.83
CA PRO A 58 -13.63 -7.55 17.46
C PRO A 58 -12.43 -7.53 16.52
N ARG A 59 -12.61 -8.07 15.31
CA ARG A 59 -11.59 -8.12 14.26
C ARG A 59 -12.08 -7.35 13.04
N ARG A 60 -11.86 -6.04 13.06
CA ARG A 60 -12.19 -5.13 11.96
C ARG A 60 -10.96 -4.86 11.10
N VAL A 61 -11.14 -4.98 9.79
CA VAL A 61 -10.16 -4.64 8.76
C VAL A 61 -10.75 -3.51 7.92
N VAL A 62 -9.98 -2.43 7.74
CA VAL A 62 -10.37 -1.32 6.85
C VAL A 62 -9.49 -1.36 5.62
N ILE A 63 -10.15 -1.38 4.47
CA ILE A 63 -9.55 -1.53 3.15
C ILE A 63 -9.76 -0.23 2.39
N GLN A 64 -8.69 0.33 1.84
CA GLN A 64 -8.76 1.41 0.87
C GLN A 64 -8.72 0.80 -0.54
N LEU A 65 -9.63 1.22 -1.41
CA LEU A 65 -9.69 0.81 -2.82
C LEU A 65 -8.71 1.63 -3.67
N MET A 66 -8.19 0.99 -4.72
CA MET A 66 -7.25 1.58 -5.66
C MET A 66 -7.90 2.74 -6.45
N PRO A 67 -7.28 3.92 -6.49
CA PRO A 67 -7.80 5.05 -7.25
C PRO A 67 -7.58 4.90 -8.77
N GLU A 68 -8.34 5.66 -9.55
CA GLU A 68 -8.14 5.78 -10.98
C GLU A 68 -6.72 6.27 -11.31
N PRO A 69 -6.11 5.81 -12.42
CA PRO A 69 -6.70 4.97 -13.47
C PRO A 69 -6.52 3.45 -13.29
N PHE A 70 -5.93 3.00 -12.18
CA PHE A 70 -5.49 1.60 -12.02
C PHE A 70 -6.61 0.67 -11.60
N SER A 71 -6.71 -0.51 -12.21
CA SER A 71 -7.61 -1.62 -11.80
C SER A 71 -9.12 -1.31 -11.75
N GLN A 72 -9.59 -0.26 -12.45
CA GLN A 72 -10.93 0.30 -12.22
C GLN A 72 -12.10 -0.64 -12.55
N GLY A 73 -11.96 -1.54 -13.53
CA GLY A 73 -12.98 -2.55 -13.81
C GLY A 73 -13.19 -3.49 -12.59
N TRP A 74 -12.09 -3.98 -12.01
CA TRP A 74 -12.16 -4.83 -10.82
C TRP A 74 -12.58 -4.06 -9.57
N VAL A 75 -12.13 -2.80 -9.40
CA VAL A 75 -12.60 -1.94 -8.29
C VAL A 75 -14.12 -1.72 -8.40
N GLY A 76 -14.65 -1.49 -9.61
CA GLY A 76 -16.08 -1.40 -9.88
C GLY A 76 -16.83 -2.68 -9.49
N ASN A 77 -16.27 -3.85 -9.80
CA ASN A 77 -16.85 -5.14 -9.37
C ASN A 77 -16.82 -5.31 -7.85
N VAL A 78 -15.71 -4.99 -7.20
CA VAL A 78 -15.56 -5.04 -5.74
C VAL A 78 -16.60 -4.16 -5.04
N ARG A 79 -16.88 -2.96 -5.59
CA ARG A 79 -17.96 -2.08 -5.10
C ARG A 79 -19.34 -2.71 -5.24
N LYS A 80 -19.65 -3.34 -6.39
CA LYS A 80 -20.93 -4.04 -6.61
C LYS A 80 -21.11 -5.22 -5.67
N LEU A 81 -20.04 -6.01 -5.45
CA LEU A 81 -20.03 -7.13 -4.51
C LEU A 81 -20.23 -6.68 -3.07
N ALA A 82 -19.59 -5.57 -2.67
CA ALA A 82 -19.78 -4.97 -1.34
C ALA A 82 -21.21 -4.49 -1.15
N ALA A 83 -21.77 -3.75 -2.12
CA ALA A 83 -23.16 -3.26 -2.06
C ALA A 83 -24.20 -4.40 -2.06
N ALA A 84 -23.87 -5.54 -2.66
CA ALA A 84 -24.70 -6.74 -2.63
C ALA A 84 -24.49 -7.63 -1.39
N HIS A 85 -23.65 -7.20 -0.43
CA HIS A 85 -23.26 -7.96 0.76
C HIS A 85 -22.77 -9.37 0.43
N TRP A 86 -22.09 -9.52 -0.71
CA TRP A 86 -21.82 -10.84 -1.30
C TRP A 86 -20.84 -11.68 -0.46
N TRP A 87 -19.93 -11.06 0.29
CA TRP A 87 -18.98 -11.78 1.15
C TRP A 87 -19.54 -12.23 2.49
N ASP A 88 -20.76 -11.84 2.84
CA ASP A 88 -21.34 -12.19 4.14
C ASP A 88 -21.50 -13.70 4.29
N GLY A 89 -21.02 -14.23 5.41
CA GLY A 89 -21.01 -15.66 5.70
C GLY A 89 -19.96 -16.47 4.93
N LEU A 90 -19.18 -15.84 4.04
CA LEU A 90 -18.02 -16.48 3.42
C LEU A 90 -16.85 -16.50 4.40
N THR A 91 -15.67 -16.92 3.93
CA THR A 91 -14.53 -17.16 4.82
C THR A 91 -13.22 -16.71 4.21
N VAL A 92 -12.24 -16.46 5.09
CA VAL A 92 -10.83 -16.57 4.73
C VAL A 92 -10.51 -18.06 4.67
N TYR A 93 -10.45 -18.61 3.46
CA TYR A 93 -10.36 -20.06 3.22
C TYR A 93 -8.94 -20.55 2.90
N ARG A 94 -8.01 -19.62 2.66
CA ARG A 94 -6.62 -19.93 2.29
C ARG A 94 -5.66 -18.92 2.93
N VAL A 95 -4.64 -19.42 3.63
CA VAL A 95 -3.57 -18.62 4.21
C VAL A 95 -2.24 -19.34 3.98
N GLN A 96 -1.40 -18.75 3.12
CA GLN A 96 -0.08 -19.27 2.81
C GLN A 96 0.99 -18.41 3.47
N ASP A 97 1.91 -19.06 4.18
CA ASP A 97 2.97 -18.37 4.90
C ASP A 97 3.83 -17.51 3.96
N ASN A 98 4.19 -16.31 4.43
CA ASN A 98 5.00 -15.35 3.71
C ASN A 98 4.49 -15.06 2.27
N TRP A 99 3.19 -15.22 2.04
CA TRP A 99 2.56 -15.06 0.73
C TRP A 99 1.27 -14.24 0.87
N VAL A 100 0.11 -14.89 0.91
CA VAL A 100 -1.19 -14.22 0.94
C VAL A 100 -2.17 -14.88 1.91
N SER A 101 -3.10 -14.07 2.41
CA SER A 101 -4.36 -14.53 3.00
C SER A 101 -5.48 -14.22 2.01
N GLN A 102 -6.24 -15.24 1.60
CA GLN A 102 -7.24 -15.19 0.55
C GLN A 102 -8.63 -15.54 1.09
N TRP A 103 -9.62 -14.79 0.62
CA TRP A 103 -11.03 -14.90 0.99
C TRP A 103 -11.93 -14.77 -0.24
N GLY A 104 -13.20 -15.16 -0.07
CA GLY A 104 -14.17 -15.25 -1.14
C GLY A 104 -14.95 -16.55 -1.02
N ASP A 105 -15.48 -17.04 -2.13
CA ASP A 105 -16.12 -18.34 -2.17
C ASP A 105 -15.07 -19.46 -2.31
N ALA A 106 -15.01 -20.34 -1.32
CA ALA A 106 -14.08 -21.47 -1.33
C ALA A 106 -14.42 -22.50 -2.42
N ASP A 107 -15.65 -22.49 -2.93
CA ASP A 107 -16.12 -23.34 -4.02
C ASP A 107 -16.21 -22.57 -5.35
N GLY A 108 -15.65 -21.34 -5.44
CA GLY A 108 -15.80 -20.45 -6.59
C GLY A 108 -15.29 -21.01 -7.94
N GLU A 109 -14.36 -21.96 -7.90
CA GLU A 109 -13.85 -22.67 -9.09
C GLU A 109 -14.81 -23.77 -9.59
N ASP A 110 -15.68 -24.28 -8.73
CA ASP A 110 -16.73 -25.25 -9.08
C ASP A 110 -18.01 -24.51 -9.47
N LYS A 111 -18.22 -24.33 -10.78
CA LYS A 111 -19.38 -23.60 -11.32
C LYS A 111 -20.74 -24.13 -10.86
N ALA A 112 -20.84 -25.39 -10.42
CA ALA A 112 -22.09 -25.96 -9.92
C ALA A 112 -22.37 -25.60 -8.45
N LYS A 113 -21.34 -25.18 -7.70
CA LYS A 113 -21.42 -24.82 -6.27
C LYS A 113 -21.16 -23.34 -6.01
N ALA A 114 -20.47 -22.67 -6.93
CA ALA A 114 -20.09 -21.28 -6.82
C ALA A 114 -21.31 -20.40 -6.49
N LYS A 115 -21.16 -19.56 -5.47
CA LYS A 115 -22.15 -18.56 -5.07
C LYS A 115 -22.38 -17.61 -6.25
N LEU A 116 -23.66 -17.44 -6.60
CA LEU A 116 -24.06 -16.59 -7.72
C LEU A 116 -23.53 -15.16 -7.52
N LEU A 117 -22.88 -14.64 -8.55
CA LEU A 117 -22.43 -13.26 -8.60
C LEU A 117 -23.62 -12.32 -8.83
N PRO A 118 -23.58 -11.08 -8.29
CA PRO A 118 -24.59 -10.08 -8.60
C PRO A 118 -24.57 -9.71 -10.09
N ALA A 119 -25.67 -9.13 -10.57
CA ALA A 119 -25.76 -8.68 -11.96
C ALA A 119 -24.76 -7.54 -12.25
N GLY A 120 -24.30 -7.46 -13.51
CA GLY A 120 -23.47 -6.35 -13.99
C GLY A 120 -21.99 -6.42 -13.56
N ILE A 121 -21.52 -7.57 -13.08
CA ILE A 121 -20.08 -7.83 -12.91
C ILE A 121 -19.40 -7.82 -14.28
N GLU A 122 -18.39 -6.98 -14.42
CA GLU A 122 -17.60 -6.81 -15.63
C GLU A 122 -16.57 -7.93 -15.77
N GLN A 123 -16.38 -8.42 -16.99
CA GLN A 123 -15.24 -9.26 -17.34
C GLN A 123 -14.10 -8.35 -17.82
N VAL A 124 -13.12 -8.13 -16.95
CA VAL A 124 -12.04 -7.18 -17.20
C VAL A 124 -10.89 -7.90 -17.90
N PRO A 125 -10.40 -7.43 -19.05
CA PRO A 125 -9.39 -8.17 -19.81
C PRO A 125 -7.96 -7.93 -19.27
N GLN A 126 -7.02 -8.82 -19.60
CA GLN A 126 -5.66 -8.84 -19.04
C GLN A 126 -4.85 -7.56 -19.34
N GLU A 127 -5.14 -6.88 -20.44
CA GLU A 127 -4.46 -5.65 -20.85
C GLU A 127 -4.67 -4.53 -19.82
N ARG A 128 -5.67 -4.66 -18.93
CA ARG A 128 -5.99 -3.69 -17.87
C ARG A 128 -5.19 -3.89 -16.58
N TYR A 129 -4.32 -4.91 -16.49
CA TYR A 129 -3.37 -5.02 -15.39
C TYR A 129 -2.34 -3.88 -15.37
N VAL A 130 -2.16 -3.21 -16.52
CA VAL A 130 -1.29 -2.04 -16.65
C VAL A 130 -2.08 -0.87 -17.23
N VAL A 131 -1.63 0.34 -16.93
CA VAL A 131 -2.07 1.56 -17.60
C VAL A 131 -1.02 1.96 -18.61
N ARG A 132 -1.47 2.33 -19.81
CA ARG A 132 -0.62 2.88 -20.88
C ARG A 132 -1.04 4.32 -21.14
N PRO A 133 -0.10 5.28 -21.22
CA PRO A 133 -0.41 6.70 -21.45
C PRO A 133 -1.28 6.96 -22.68
N GLU A 134 -1.17 6.13 -23.72
CA GLU A 134 -1.93 6.26 -24.98
C GLU A 134 -3.19 5.37 -25.07
N GLY A 135 -3.59 4.73 -23.97
CA GLY A 135 -4.72 3.81 -23.93
C GLY A 135 -4.33 2.34 -24.21
N PRO A 136 -5.30 1.40 -24.10
CA PRO A 136 -5.01 -0.04 -24.11
C PRO A 136 -4.45 -0.58 -25.45
N GLU A 137 -4.63 0.15 -26.56
CA GLU A 137 -4.28 -0.31 -27.91
C GLU A 137 -2.98 0.28 -28.48
N ARG A 138 -2.32 1.22 -27.79
CA ARG A 138 -1.09 1.87 -28.28
C ARG A 138 0.05 1.83 -27.27
N SER A 139 1.27 1.72 -27.79
CA SER A 139 2.51 1.84 -27.01
C SER A 139 2.97 3.30 -27.04
N ALA A 140 2.87 4.00 -25.91
CA ALA A 140 3.44 5.34 -25.76
C ALA A 140 4.96 5.32 -25.98
N THR A 141 5.56 6.47 -26.27
CA THR A 141 7.01 6.68 -26.22
C THR A 141 7.48 6.90 -24.77
N HIS A 142 8.78 6.80 -24.51
CA HIS A 142 9.37 7.13 -23.20
C HIS A 142 9.06 8.58 -22.78
N GLU A 143 9.14 9.52 -23.72
CA GLU A 143 8.86 10.94 -23.47
C GLU A 143 7.38 11.19 -23.10
N GLU A 144 6.45 10.43 -23.69
CA GLU A 144 5.02 10.50 -23.35
C GLU A 144 4.71 9.86 -21.99
N LEU A 145 5.40 8.78 -21.63
CA LEU A 145 5.34 8.24 -20.28
C LEU A 145 5.92 9.22 -19.27
N ASP A 146 7.07 9.82 -19.54
CA ASP A 146 7.68 10.83 -18.67
C ASP A 146 6.79 12.06 -18.55
N THR A 147 6.15 12.49 -19.64
CA THR A 147 5.19 13.60 -19.63
C THR A 147 3.94 13.23 -18.83
N TRP A 148 3.41 12.01 -19.00
CA TRP A 148 2.27 11.53 -18.22
C TRP A 148 2.62 11.37 -16.73
N LEU A 149 3.76 10.77 -16.41
CA LEU A 149 4.32 10.68 -15.06
C LEU A 149 4.60 12.08 -14.47
N ALA A 150 4.97 13.06 -15.29
CA ALA A 150 5.12 14.46 -14.87
C ALA A 150 3.76 15.17 -14.67
N THR A 151 2.72 14.78 -15.41
CA THR A 151 1.33 15.26 -15.20
C THR A 151 0.66 14.60 -14.00
N ILE A 152 1.16 13.44 -13.58
CA ILE A 152 0.87 12.83 -12.29
C ILE A 152 1.71 13.56 -11.24
N GLU A 153 1.20 14.70 -10.78
CA GLU A 153 1.92 15.64 -9.92
C GLU A 153 2.72 14.97 -8.76
N GLY A 154 3.98 15.40 -8.61
CA GLY A 154 4.68 15.51 -7.34
C GLY A 154 5.51 14.31 -6.82
N THR A 155 5.24 13.08 -7.23
CA THR A 155 5.85 11.89 -6.60
C THR A 155 7.10 11.35 -7.29
N HIS A 156 7.17 11.40 -8.62
CA HIS A 156 8.34 11.00 -9.39
C HIS A 156 9.56 11.88 -9.03
N ALA A 157 9.37 13.19 -8.92
CA ALA A 157 10.43 14.12 -8.52
C ALA A 157 10.81 14.03 -7.02
N ALA A 158 9.90 13.63 -6.13
CA ALA A 158 10.20 13.48 -4.70
C ALA A 158 10.97 12.18 -4.38
N TRP A 159 10.64 11.09 -5.08
CA TRP A 159 11.38 9.82 -5.00
C TRP A 159 12.77 9.94 -5.65
N HIS A 160 12.88 10.52 -6.86
CA HIS A 160 14.17 10.72 -7.52
C HIS A 160 14.95 11.97 -7.05
N ALA A 161 14.35 12.89 -6.28
CA ALA A 161 15.13 13.91 -5.55
C ALA A 161 16.08 13.26 -4.53
N LEU A 162 15.75 12.05 -4.05
CA LEU A 162 16.64 11.19 -3.28
C LEU A 162 17.66 10.43 -4.16
N ALA A 163 17.64 10.58 -5.48
CA ALA A 163 18.58 9.92 -6.41
C ALA A 163 19.40 10.91 -7.25
N ARG A 164 19.19 12.23 -7.12
CA ARG A 164 19.99 13.25 -7.81
C ARG A 164 21.45 13.25 -7.36
N LYS A 165 22.34 13.60 -8.30
CA LYS A 165 23.81 13.70 -8.19
C LYS A 165 24.24 14.28 -6.83
N GLY A 166 24.73 13.42 -5.93
CA GLY A 166 25.12 13.77 -4.55
C GLY A 166 24.37 13.01 -3.45
N SER A 167 23.27 12.33 -3.79
CA SER A 167 22.59 11.40 -2.89
C SER A 167 23.38 10.10 -2.69
N LYS A 168 23.29 9.53 -1.47
CA LYS A 168 23.85 8.23 -1.08
C LYS A 168 22.80 7.09 -1.04
N VAL A 169 21.57 7.34 -1.47
CA VAL A 169 20.50 6.33 -1.47
C VAL A 169 20.56 5.51 -2.77
N LYS A 170 20.60 4.19 -2.64
CA LYS A 170 20.51 3.27 -3.79
C LYS A 170 19.07 3.27 -4.31
N ASP A 171 18.89 3.66 -5.56
CA ASP A 171 17.62 3.71 -6.28
C ASP A 171 17.63 2.67 -7.40
N SER A 172 17.36 1.41 -7.04
CA SER A 172 17.29 0.31 -7.99
C SER A 172 16.21 -0.67 -7.55
N ASP A 173 15.24 -0.95 -8.41
CA ASP A 173 14.22 -1.98 -8.21
C ASP A 173 14.55 -3.19 -9.10
N PRO A 174 14.54 -4.43 -8.58
CA PRO A 174 14.88 -5.61 -9.37
C PRO A 174 13.72 -6.09 -10.27
N TYR A 175 12.53 -5.50 -10.16
CA TYR A 175 11.32 -5.93 -10.89
C TYR A 175 10.85 -4.91 -11.95
N ALA A 176 11.27 -3.66 -11.88
CA ALA A 176 10.81 -2.57 -12.73
C ALA A 176 11.93 -1.59 -13.09
N ASP A 177 11.76 -0.89 -14.22
CA ASP A 177 12.70 0.16 -14.64
C ASP A 177 12.64 1.34 -13.66
N GLU A 178 11.43 1.64 -13.15
CA GLU A 178 11.16 2.74 -12.21
C GLU A 178 10.11 2.36 -11.16
N THR A 179 10.21 2.97 -9.99
CA THR A 179 9.18 2.92 -8.94
C THR A 179 8.92 4.31 -8.39
N PHE A 180 7.68 4.58 -8.00
CA PHE A 180 7.26 5.88 -7.47
C PHE A 180 5.96 5.72 -6.67
N PHE A 181 5.51 6.79 -6.03
CA PHE A 181 4.18 6.82 -5.41
C PHE A 181 3.16 7.50 -6.31
N TYR A 182 1.87 7.21 -6.22
CA TYR A 182 0.82 7.94 -6.91
C TYR A 182 -0.31 8.16 -5.92
N ARG A 183 -0.55 9.40 -5.48
CA ARG A 183 -1.57 9.72 -4.46
C ARG A 183 -1.47 8.79 -3.23
N GLY A 184 -0.25 8.54 -2.76
CA GLY A 184 0.00 7.61 -1.65
C GLY A 184 0.07 6.12 -1.99
N TRP A 185 -0.01 5.71 -3.26
CA TRP A 185 0.05 4.31 -3.69
C TRP A 185 1.40 3.97 -4.32
N PRO A 186 2.07 2.86 -3.93
CA PRO A 186 3.28 2.44 -4.61
C PRO A 186 2.94 1.91 -6.02
N VAL A 187 3.67 2.41 -7.01
CA VAL A 187 3.50 2.12 -8.44
C VAL A 187 4.88 1.84 -9.03
N ALA A 188 4.91 0.98 -10.05
CA ALA A 188 6.07 0.73 -10.88
C ALA A 188 5.76 1.08 -12.34
N ALA A 189 6.81 1.38 -13.10
CA ALA A 189 6.71 1.62 -14.53
C ALA A 189 7.80 0.88 -15.31
N SER A 190 7.53 0.68 -16.59
CA SER A 190 8.52 0.22 -17.56
C SER A 190 8.73 1.29 -18.62
N GLN A 191 9.98 1.53 -18.97
CA GLN A 191 10.39 2.39 -20.08
C GLN A 191 10.29 1.63 -21.42
N ALA A 192 10.49 0.30 -21.42
CA ALA A 192 10.34 -0.55 -22.59
C ALA A 192 8.87 -1.03 -22.73
N GLY A 193 8.18 -0.56 -23.77
CA GLY A 193 6.72 -0.74 -23.87
C GLY A 193 5.99 0.04 -22.77
N PRO A 194 6.05 1.39 -22.82
CA PRO A 194 5.68 2.27 -21.72
C PRO A 194 4.34 1.96 -21.06
N SER A 195 4.41 1.66 -19.78
CA SER A 195 3.27 1.31 -18.95
C SER A 195 3.57 1.47 -17.47
N ALA A 196 2.52 1.65 -16.67
CA ALA A 196 2.60 1.70 -15.22
C ALA A 196 1.59 0.75 -14.57
N TRP A 197 1.91 0.25 -13.38
CA TRP A 197 1.07 -0.70 -12.64
C TRP A 197 1.26 -0.55 -11.13
N PRO A 198 0.21 -0.80 -10.32
CA PRO A 198 0.39 -0.89 -8.88
C PRO A 198 1.20 -2.14 -8.53
N VAL A 199 1.99 -2.06 -7.46
CA VAL A 199 2.89 -3.15 -7.04
C VAL A 199 2.32 -3.96 -5.88
N HIS A 200 2.59 -5.26 -5.86
CA HIS A 200 2.14 -6.17 -4.80
C HIS A 200 3.00 -6.04 -3.53
N CYS A 201 2.85 -4.94 -2.79
CA CYS A 201 3.50 -4.75 -1.49
C CYS A 201 2.75 -5.44 -0.34
N TYR A 202 3.38 -5.56 0.83
CA TYR A 202 2.69 -6.02 2.05
C TYR A 202 1.42 -5.21 2.32
N GLY A 203 0.29 -5.88 2.54
CA GLY A 203 -1.01 -5.26 2.75
C GLY A 203 -1.75 -4.85 1.47
N SER A 204 -1.14 -4.97 0.28
CA SER A 204 -1.86 -4.82 -0.99
C SER A 204 -2.89 -5.92 -1.16
N ILE A 205 -4.02 -5.58 -1.80
CA ILE A 205 -5.12 -6.50 -2.07
C ILE A 205 -5.17 -6.76 -3.56
N GLY A 206 -5.04 -8.02 -3.94
CA GLY A 206 -5.15 -8.47 -5.32
C GLY A 206 -6.39 -9.30 -5.58
N VAL A 207 -6.74 -9.41 -6.85
CA VAL A 207 -7.82 -10.28 -7.35
C VAL A 207 -7.25 -11.66 -7.62
N ALA A 208 -7.82 -12.68 -6.99
CA ALA A 208 -7.51 -14.07 -7.33
C ALA A 208 -8.23 -14.46 -8.63
N ARG A 209 -7.64 -15.42 -9.33
CA ARG A 209 -8.16 -15.95 -10.59
C ARG A 209 -7.68 -17.37 -10.82
N ASP A 210 -8.34 -18.05 -11.73
CA ASP A 210 -7.86 -19.31 -12.29
C ASP A 210 -6.78 -19.02 -13.38
N MET A 211 -6.42 -20.05 -14.12
CA MET A 211 -5.47 -19.99 -15.22
C MET A 211 -5.93 -19.01 -16.32
N PRO A 212 -4.98 -18.28 -16.93
CA PRO A 212 -5.27 -17.46 -18.11
C PRO A 212 -6.06 -18.26 -19.18
N PRO A 213 -7.01 -17.63 -19.88
CA PRO A 213 -7.25 -16.19 -19.96
C PRO A 213 -8.14 -15.61 -18.85
N ASP A 214 -8.52 -16.39 -17.82
CA ASP A 214 -9.28 -15.86 -16.69
C ASP A 214 -8.52 -14.70 -16.03
N THR A 215 -9.27 -13.73 -15.52
CA THR A 215 -8.73 -12.53 -14.87
C THR A 215 -9.31 -12.28 -13.49
N GLY A 216 -10.21 -13.16 -13.05
CA GLY A 216 -10.96 -13.02 -11.81
C GLY A 216 -11.97 -11.89 -11.87
N THR A 217 -13.11 -12.10 -11.23
CA THR A 217 -14.18 -11.11 -11.19
C THR A 217 -13.97 -10.06 -10.10
N GLY A 218 -13.09 -10.33 -9.13
CA GLY A 218 -12.95 -9.58 -7.88
C GLY A 218 -13.75 -10.17 -6.71
N ALA A 219 -14.44 -11.30 -6.91
CA ALA A 219 -15.14 -12.04 -5.85
C ALA A 219 -14.17 -12.75 -4.89
N GLU A 220 -13.16 -13.42 -5.43
CA GLU A 220 -12.05 -13.98 -4.67
C GLU A 220 -10.91 -12.95 -4.62
N LEU A 221 -10.55 -12.54 -3.41
CA LEU A 221 -9.54 -11.53 -3.16
C LEU A 221 -8.50 -12.07 -2.20
N TYR A 222 -7.31 -11.51 -2.24
CA TYR A 222 -6.26 -11.82 -1.29
C TYR A 222 -5.53 -10.58 -0.84
N VAL A 223 -4.94 -10.64 0.34
CA VAL A 223 -4.03 -9.62 0.84
C VAL A 223 -2.63 -10.22 0.98
N ALA A 224 -1.61 -9.51 0.51
CA ALA A 224 -0.22 -9.90 0.72
C ALA A 224 0.14 -9.78 2.20
N ILE A 225 0.56 -10.88 2.83
CA ILE A 225 0.86 -10.96 4.28
C ILE A 225 2.34 -11.22 4.59
N GLY A 226 3.19 -11.30 3.56
CA GLY A 226 4.61 -11.59 3.68
C GLY A 226 5.50 -10.63 2.92
N HIS A 227 6.69 -11.11 2.53
CA HIS A 227 7.55 -10.46 1.56
C HIS A 227 6.75 -10.15 0.28
N ALA A 228 6.99 -8.97 -0.30
CA ALA A 228 6.23 -8.48 -1.44
C ALA A 228 6.29 -9.48 -2.61
N PRO A 229 5.17 -10.11 -3.01
CA PRO A 229 5.16 -11.07 -4.11
C PRO A 229 5.16 -10.35 -5.47
N ARG A 230 6.20 -9.56 -5.74
CA ARG A 230 6.33 -8.68 -6.92
C ARG A 230 6.32 -9.44 -8.25
N GLN A 231 6.52 -10.76 -8.25
CA GLN A 231 6.26 -11.60 -9.42
C GLN A 231 4.78 -11.62 -9.87
N LEU A 232 3.85 -11.17 -9.03
CA LEU A 232 2.44 -11.03 -9.37
C LEU A 232 2.13 -9.72 -10.09
N ASP A 233 3.06 -8.75 -10.07
CA ASP A 233 2.92 -7.51 -10.80
C ASP A 233 2.64 -7.80 -12.28
N ARG A 234 1.70 -7.03 -12.87
CA ARG A 234 1.25 -7.17 -14.27
C ARG A 234 0.59 -8.51 -14.62
N ASN A 235 0.44 -9.43 -13.66
CA ASN A 235 -0.17 -10.74 -13.84
C ASN A 235 -1.50 -10.88 -13.08
N LEU A 236 -1.71 -10.07 -12.05
CA LEU A 236 -2.91 -9.97 -11.24
C LEU A 236 -3.22 -8.50 -10.96
N ALA A 237 -4.51 -8.16 -10.87
CA ALA A 237 -4.95 -6.81 -10.55
C ALA A 237 -4.76 -6.53 -9.05
N VAL A 238 -4.18 -5.39 -8.70
CA VAL A 238 -4.20 -4.84 -7.35
C VAL A 238 -5.36 -3.86 -7.23
N VAL A 239 -6.34 -4.16 -6.38
CA VAL A 239 -7.59 -3.40 -6.24
C VAL A 239 -7.68 -2.57 -4.96
N GLY A 240 -6.71 -2.73 -4.06
CA GLY A 240 -6.72 -1.96 -2.82
C GLY A 240 -5.55 -2.26 -1.90
N ARG A 241 -5.66 -1.81 -0.65
CA ARG A 241 -4.75 -2.12 0.45
C ARG A 241 -5.46 -2.10 1.78
N VAL A 242 -4.96 -2.87 2.74
CA VAL A 242 -5.38 -2.76 4.14
C VAL A 242 -4.72 -1.53 4.76
N ILE A 243 -5.54 -0.61 5.29
CA ILE A 243 -5.08 0.59 6.00
C ILE A 243 -5.21 0.48 7.53
N GLU A 244 -6.02 -0.47 8.01
CA GLU A 244 -6.16 -0.77 9.43
C GLU A 244 -6.57 -2.24 9.63
N GLY A 245 -6.11 -2.86 10.72
CA GLY A 245 -6.50 -4.23 11.06
C GLY A 245 -5.68 -5.33 10.36
N MET A 246 -4.56 -4.97 9.73
CA MET A 246 -3.71 -5.92 8.98
C MET A 246 -3.23 -7.11 9.81
N GLN A 247 -3.07 -6.95 11.12
CA GLN A 247 -2.74 -8.05 12.02
C GLN A 247 -3.79 -9.16 12.01
N PHE A 248 -5.07 -8.84 11.76
CA PHE A 248 -6.14 -9.84 11.74
C PHE A 248 -6.13 -10.73 10.49
N MET A 249 -5.44 -10.29 9.43
CA MET A 249 -5.23 -11.07 8.21
C MET A 249 -3.89 -11.80 8.23
N SER A 250 -2.83 -11.12 8.67
CA SER A 250 -1.45 -11.67 8.63
C SER A 250 -1.14 -12.65 9.76
N SER A 251 -1.88 -12.64 10.86
CA SER A 251 -1.64 -13.54 12.00
C SER A 251 -2.51 -14.80 12.01
N LEU A 252 -3.27 -15.08 10.94
CA LEU A 252 -4.11 -16.27 10.86
C LEU A 252 -3.24 -17.56 10.84
N PRO A 253 -3.74 -18.69 11.38
CA PRO A 253 -3.09 -19.99 11.21
C PRO A 253 -2.87 -20.29 9.73
N ARG A 254 -1.79 -20.97 9.37
CA ARG A 254 -1.51 -21.29 7.95
C ARG A 254 -2.36 -22.50 7.57
N GLY A 255 -2.87 -22.52 6.34
CA GLY A 255 -3.55 -23.72 5.84
C GLY A 255 -2.55 -24.86 5.69
N PRO A 256 -2.86 -26.07 6.20
CA PRO A 256 -1.93 -27.20 6.18
C PRO A 256 -1.84 -27.88 4.80
N ALA A 257 -2.79 -27.62 3.90
CA ALA A 257 -2.83 -28.22 2.57
C ALA A 257 -1.92 -27.47 1.57
N PRO A 258 -1.62 -28.05 0.40
CA PRO A 258 -0.91 -27.37 -0.68
C PRO A 258 -1.50 -25.99 -0.97
N MET A 259 -0.61 -25.04 -1.28
CA MET A 259 -0.97 -23.63 -1.50
C MET A 259 -1.61 -22.92 -0.30
N GLY A 260 -1.64 -23.53 0.89
CA GLY A 260 -2.14 -22.90 2.11
C GLY A 260 -3.67 -22.90 2.25
N VAL A 261 -4.39 -23.77 1.55
CA VAL A 261 -5.84 -23.94 1.73
C VAL A 261 -6.11 -24.64 3.08
N TYR A 262 -7.17 -24.24 3.79
CA TYR A 262 -7.64 -25.01 4.95
C TYR A 262 -8.38 -26.26 4.49
N ALA A 263 -7.86 -27.42 4.91
CA ALA A 263 -8.47 -28.71 4.59
C ALA A 263 -9.79 -28.91 5.36
N ASP A 264 -9.83 -28.48 6.63
CA ASP A 264 -11.05 -28.49 7.44
C ASP A 264 -11.76 -27.13 7.33
N PRO A 265 -13.02 -27.06 6.84
CA PRO A 265 -13.80 -25.84 6.83
C PRO A 265 -13.93 -25.15 8.20
N ALA A 266 -13.83 -25.89 9.31
CA ALA A 266 -13.88 -25.33 10.66
C ALA A 266 -12.65 -24.47 11.02
N GLU A 267 -11.54 -24.63 10.30
CA GLU A 267 -10.33 -23.79 10.48
C GLU A 267 -10.45 -22.43 9.77
N ARG A 268 -11.38 -22.30 8.82
CA ARG A 268 -11.58 -21.08 8.03
C ARG A 268 -12.12 -19.98 8.93
N THR A 269 -11.59 -18.76 8.79
CA THR A 269 -12.09 -17.62 9.56
C THR A 269 -13.35 -17.05 8.90
N PRO A 270 -14.50 -17.01 9.58
CA PRO A 270 -15.72 -16.46 9.00
C PRO A 270 -15.64 -14.95 8.82
N ILE A 271 -16.22 -14.48 7.72
CA ILE A 271 -16.50 -13.08 7.42
C ILE A 271 -17.93 -12.81 7.91
N VAL A 272 -18.06 -11.95 8.91
CA VAL A 272 -19.36 -11.52 9.42
C VAL A 272 -20.00 -10.56 8.43
N SER A 273 -19.22 -9.59 7.93
CA SER A 273 -19.69 -8.65 6.94
C SER A 273 -18.56 -8.00 6.15
N VAL A 274 -18.84 -7.63 4.90
CA VAL A 274 -18.08 -6.62 4.16
C VAL A 274 -19.03 -5.53 3.72
N ARG A 275 -18.72 -4.27 4.04
CA ARG A 275 -19.58 -3.11 3.79
C ARG A 275 -18.82 -1.97 3.13
N PRO A 276 -19.43 -1.21 2.21
CA PRO A 276 -18.92 0.12 1.89
C PRO A 276 -18.97 0.99 3.15
N ALA A 277 -18.02 1.93 3.30
CA ALA A 277 -17.94 2.77 4.50
C ALA A 277 -19.20 3.59 4.76
N SER A 278 -19.95 3.97 3.72
CA SER A 278 -21.23 4.69 3.85
C SER A 278 -22.31 3.91 4.62
N GLU A 279 -22.17 2.58 4.74
CA GLU A 279 -23.07 1.71 5.51
C GLU A 279 -22.58 1.44 6.94
N VAL A 280 -21.41 1.95 7.33
CA VAL A 280 -20.82 1.73 8.65
C VAL A 280 -20.95 2.98 9.49
N ALA A 281 -21.83 2.91 10.49
CA ALA A 281 -21.98 3.98 11.47
C ALA A 281 -20.67 4.22 12.24
N ASP A 282 -20.43 5.49 12.57
CA ASP A 282 -19.29 5.95 13.39
C ASP A 282 -17.90 5.53 12.86
N LEU A 283 -17.76 5.31 11.55
CA LEU A 283 -16.46 5.03 10.95
C LEU A 283 -15.55 6.27 11.09
N PRO A 284 -14.32 6.12 11.61
CA PRO A 284 -13.38 7.23 11.68
C PRO A 284 -13.05 7.78 10.29
N VAL A 285 -12.75 9.07 10.22
CA VAL A 285 -12.09 9.62 9.03
C VAL A 285 -10.64 9.16 9.03
N TYR A 286 -10.19 8.60 7.92
CA TYR A 286 -8.79 8.19 7.74
C TYR A 286 -8.05 9.23 6.90
N GLU A 287 -6.78 9.45 7.22
CA GLU A 287 -5.88 10.32 6.48
C GLU A 287 -4.58 9.58 6.19
N PHE A 288 -3.99 9.82 5.02
CA PHE A 288 -2.62 9.38 4.71
C PHE A 288 -1.68 10.58 4.66
N LEU A 289 -0.41 10.36 5.02
CA LEU A 289 0.61 11.39 4.84
C LEU A 289 0.89 11.56 3.34
N SER A 290 0.67 12.75 2.81
CA SER A 290 0.85 13.06 1.39
C SER A 290 2.27 12.72 0.94
N THR A 291 2.38 11.87 -0.08
CA THR A 291 3.66 11.47 -0.66
C THR A 291 4.38 12.58 -1.41
N GLU A 292 3.74 13.74 -1.56
CA GLU A 292 4.28 14.95 -2.19
C GLU A 292 4.79 15.96 -1.16
N SER A 293 4.46 15.76 0.12
CA SER A 293 4.83 16.67 1.20
C SER A 293 6.32 16.62 1.56
N ALA A 294 6.81 17.71 2.16
CA ALA A 294 8.14 17.73 2.76
C ALA A 294 8.28 16.71 3.90
N SER A 295 7.22 16.50 4.68
CA SER A 295 7.22 15.51 5.76
C SER A 295 7.41 14.08 5.26
N PHE A 296 6.76 13.69 4.15
CA PHE A 296 6.97 12.37 3.57
C PHE A 296 8.38 12.19 3.05
N ARG A 297 8.98 13.23 2.45
CA ARG A 297 10.39 13.19 2.03
C ARG A 297 11.32 12.95 3.22
N SER A 298 11.14 13.69 4.32
CA SER A 298 11.93 13.49 5.54
C SER A 298 11.71 12.10 6.15
N TYR A 299 10.48 11.58 6.08
CA TYR A 299 10.17 10.22 6.52
C TYR A 299 10.89 9.18 5.66
N ALA A 300 10.86 9.32 4.34
CA ALA A 300 11.56 8.43 3.41
C ALA A 300 13.09 8.45 3.63
N GLU A 301 13.68 9.63 3.84
CA GLU A 301 15.10 9.78 4.14
C GLU A 301 15.49 9.09 5.45
N ALA A 302 14.68 9.27 6.50
CA ALA A 302 14.89 8.63 7.79
C ALA A 302 14.71 7.10 7.69
N SER A 303 13.76 6.62 6.89
CA SER A 303 13.54 5.18 6.67
C SER A 303 14.67 4.53 5.89
N ALA A 304 15.19 5.21 4.86
CA ALA A 304 16.35 4.72 4.09
C ALA A 304 17.64 4.74 4.91
N ASN A 305 17.74 5.68 5.85
CA ASN A 305 18.92 5.91 6.67
C ASN A 305 18.53 6.27 8.09
N HIS A 306 18.28 5.25 8.90
CA HIS A 306 18.21 5.45 10.35
C HIS A 306 19.53 6.07 10.84
N ARG A 307 19.41 7.15 11.61
CA ARG A 307 20.52 7.98 12.13
C ARG A 307 20.53 8.07 13.65
N GLU A 308 19.58 7.40 14.30
CA GLU A 308 19.52 7.23 15.74
C GLU A 308 20.74 6.44 16.22
N PRO A 309 21.27 6.68 17.44
CA PRO A 309 22.51 6.05 17.92
C PRO A 309 22.54 4.52 17.90
N PHE A 310 21.37 3.87 17.86
CA PHE A 310 21.24 2.43 17.71
C PHE A 310 21.81 1.92 16.37
N TYR A 311 21.70 2.71 15.29
CA TYR A 311 22.09 2.35 13.94
C TYR A 311 23.50 2.85 13.63
N VAL A 312 24.49 2.03 13.98
CA VAL A 312 25.91 2.35 13.74
C VAL A 312 26.24 2.42 12.23
N GLN A 313 25.55 1.62 11.40
CA GLN A 313 25.72 1.60 9.95
C GLN A 313 24.36 1.80 9.25
N PRO A 314 24.12 2.97 8.63
CA PRO A 314 22.91 3.20 7.85
C PRO A 314 22.83 2.29 6.61
N ALA A 315 21.62 1.87 6.25
CA ALA A 315 21.39 0.95 5.12
C ALA A 315 21.69 1.58 3.75
N GLY A 316 21.47 2.90 3.59
CA GLY A 316 21.69 3.59 2.32
C GLY A 316 20.62 3.29 1.27
N GLY A 317 19.42 2.86 1.66
CA GLY A 317 18.39 2.42 0.73
C GLY A 317 17.08 2.02 1.42
N VAL A 318 15.96 2.19 0.74
CA VAL A 318 14.66 1.64 1.12
C VAL A 318 13.94 1.15 -0.13
N ASP A 319 13.40 -0.06 -0.07
CA ASP A 319 12.59 -0.65 -1.14
C ASP A 319 11.18 -0.01 -1.16
N ILE A 320 10.58 0.13 -2.34
CA ILE A 320 9.25 0.77 -2.51
C ILE A 320 8.17 0.11 -1.64
N CYS A 321 8.24 -1.21 -1.44
CA CYS A 321 7.30 -1.96 -0.62
C CYS A 321 7.64 -1.95 0.87
N ASN A 322 8.87 -1.55 1.23
CA ASN A 322 9.26 -1.33 2.62
C ASN A 322 8.97 0.09 3.11
N LEU A 323 8.87 1.09 2.21
CA LEU A 323 8.45 2.45 2.56
C LEU A 323 6.92 2.55 2.63
N LYS A 324 6.34 2.18 3.77
CA LYS A 324 4.89 2.24 3.98
C LYS A 324 4.42 3.68 4.09
N VAL A 325 3.41 4.06 3.30
CA VAL A 325 2.75 5.37 3.44
C VAL A 325 2.00 5.42 4.78
N PRO A 326 2.34 6.35 5.68
CA PRO A 326 1.67 6.46 6.97
C PRO A 326 0.18 6.76 6.81
N VAL A 327 -0.67 6.04 7.54
CA VAL A 327 -2.11 6.27 7.62
C VAL A 327 -2.49 6.43 9.10
N ARG A 328 -3.42 7.35 9.38
CA ARG A 328 -3.96 7.57 10.73
C ARG A 328 -5.47 7.74 10.69
N ARG A 329 -6.10 7.55 11.85
CA ARG A 329 -7.42 8.11 12.12
C ARG A 329 -7.27 9.60 12.41
N ARG A 330 -8.09 10.44 11.78
CA ARG A 330 -8.18 11.87 12.13
C ARG A 330 -8.72 11.98 13.55
N LYS A 331 -8.04 12.78 14.37
CA LYS A 331 -8.43 13.05 15.76
C LYS A 331 -9.65 13.96 15.83
#